data_AF-A0A1E7FCL9-F1
#
_entry.id   AF-A0A1E7FCL9-F1
#
_cell.length_a   1.000
_cell.length_b   1.000
_cell.length_c   1.000
_cell.angle_alpha   90.00
_cell.angle_beta   90.00
_cell.angle_gamma   90.00
#
_symmetry.space_group_name_H-M   'P 1'
#
loop_
_entity.id
_entity.type
_entity.pdbx_description
1 polymer ?
#
loop_
_entity_poly.entity_id
_entity_poly.type
_entity_poly.pdbx_seq_one_letter_code
_entity_poly.pdbx_strand_id
1 'polypeptide(L)'
;MVATNFCRSHIVPSVLFLVTFFFCDRPCLVSAGDVVINASGQVVVEEEEHQDRNHQQQQPHSDKDEDDDDDDEHAYYEFTDIDDYPYYPEEFKDHDYGDEWGMLAVTNKMKKMNVVPGHFILDDFVVGGVNLAKYEMDHPPFRLYNDFDIQSYIMDADDGLTSRLRWKELISIRNKLQRPSLSWYVDKVARKRWIAQQKQYPQPRLYFVQYKDELTETGKKEDEWTAILANLPTEHGFCAKPTHMSMTMGNWLVDIVPKLANGEVEEENGAKFTRRAQRLNNDENFDPEECADSLAEGLQREASGIESWALKNVRPGIVIEELFSNHEDRSLPPHEFCLFVIWGKVYIGQWNQVGDDRFLSGFFYRDGSSAPACPMSELPDWIPWDELVGIAEGLSQHKDMFRVDMFVGVPRYSQDSAKLRIVVSESEIHPTTMFCNPFIAEEMARLWIAGYKIGNYELIPNDEVPSDYVVKKTTPPLAALKIKQDLVK
;
A
#
# COMPACT_ATOMS: atom_id res chain seq x y z
N MET A 1 16.38 -58.36 1.85
CA MET A 1 17.04 -57.99 0.57
C MET A 1 17.28 -56.49 0.61
N VAL A 2 18.51 -56.11 0.91
CA VAL A 2 19.00 -54.74 0.99
C VAL A 2 19.97 -54.59 -0.16
N ALA A 3 19.74 -53.61 -1.04
CA ALA A 3 20.65 -53.29 -2.13
C ALA A 3 21.20 -51.88 -1.91
N THR A 4 22.36 -51.85 -1.28
CA THR A 4 23.33 -50.74 -1.27
C THR A 4 23.99 -50.64 -2.65
N ASN A 5 24.16 -49.43 -3.17
CA ASN A 5 25.20 -49.16 -4.16
C ASN A 5 25.98 -47.91 -3.81
N PHE A 6 27.28 -48.04 -4.00
CA PHE A 6 28.38 -47.30 -3.40
C PHE A 6 29.06 -46.44 -4.49
N CYS A 7 29.57 -45.28 -4.07
CA CYS A 7 30.69 -44.50 -4.63
C CYS A 7 30.74 -44.09 -6.13
N ARG A 8 30.90 -42.77 -6.33
CA ARG A 8 32.18 -42.22 -6.84
C ARG A 8 32.35 -40.75 -6.45
N SER A 9 33.43 -40.54 -5.69
CA SER A 9 34.06 -39.29 -5.30
C SER A 9 34.78 -38.62 -6.48
N HIS A 10 34.65 -37.29 -6.62
CA HIS A 10 35.64 -36.47 -7.30
C HIS A 10 36.14 -35.35 -6.39
N ILE A 11 37.43 -35.11 -6.54
CA ILE A 11 38.36 -34.39 -5.70
C ILE A 11 38.38 -32.90 -6.10
N VAL A 12 38.60 -32.06 -5.09
CA VAL A 12 38.75 -30.60 -5.07
C VAL A 12 39.92 -30.11 -5.96
N PRO A 13 40.02 -28.81 -6.27
CA PRO A 13 41.02 -28.06 -5.51
C PRO A 13 40.55 -26.70 -5.01
N SER A 14 40.84 -26.48 -3.73
CA SER A 14 40.75 -25.23 -3.00
C SER A 14 41.78 -24.25 -3.54
N VAL A 15 41.36 -23.00 -3.77
CA VAL A 15 42.29 -21.87 -3.91
C VAL A 15 42.42 -21.22 -2.54
N LEU A 16 43.62 -21.39 -1.98
CA LEU A 16 44.12 -20.79 -0.76
C LEU A 16 44.74 -19.43 -1.12
N PHE A 17 44.33 -18.34 -0.47
CA PHE A 17 45.13 -17.10 -0.43
C PHE A 17 45.39 -16.74 1.03
N LEU A 18 46.68 -16.72 1.38
CA LEU A 18 47.23 -16.40 2.69
C LEU A 18 48.03 -15.09 2.56
N VAL A 19 47.53 -14.06 3.24
CA VAL A 19 48.24 -13.09 4.11
C VAL A 19 49.48 -12.35 3.59
N THR A 20 49.47 -11.01 3.66
CA THR A 20 50.49 -10.27 4.43
C THR A 20 49.95 -8.94 4.99
N PHE A 21 50.18 -8.72 6.29
CA PHE A 21 50.01 -7.46 7.04
C PHE A 21 51.16 -6.48 6.75
N PHE A 22 50.86 -5.17 6.69
CA PHE A 22 51.79 -4.13 7.12
C PHE A 22 51.04 -3.05 7.91
N PHE A 23 51.59 -2.73 9.09
CA PHE A 23 51.27 -1.59 9.93
C PHE A 23 51.59 -0.26 9.24
N CYS A 24 50.76 0.77 9.40
CA CYS A 24 51.13 2.04 10.06
C CYS A 24 49.99 3.08 10.01
N ASP A 25 49.66 3.60 11.19
CA ASP A 25 49.36 4.99 11.55
C ASP A 25 48.28 5.81 10.81
N ARG A 26 47.21 6.10 11.57
CA ARG A 26 46.31 7.27 11.44
C ARG A 26 47.09 8.58 11.64
N PRO A 27 46.70 9.73 11.04
CA PRO A 27 45.52 10.46 11.54
C PRO A 27 44.64 11.19 10.50
N CYS A 28 43.47 11.56 11.01
CA CYS A 28 42.39 12.41 10.49
C CYS A 28 42.76 13.37 9.34
N LEU A 29 41.95 13.33 8.28
CA LEU A 29 41.81 14.43 7.32
C LEU A 29 40.33 14.83 7.22
N VAL A 30 40.08 16.03 7.72
CA VAL A 30 38.88 16.84 7.50
C VAL A 30 38.87 17.23 6.02
N SER A 31 37.74 17.06 5.32
CA SER A 31 37.61 17.56 3.95
C SER A 31 37.47 19.09 3.99
N ALA A 32 38.52 19.78 3.55
CA ALA A 32 38.49 21.22 3.29
C ALA A 32 37.84 21.47 1.93
N GLY A 33 36.88 22.39 1.89
CA GLY A 33 36.28 22.91 0.67
C GLY A 33 37.26 23.75 -0.15
N ASP A 34 36.94 23.88 -1.44
CA ASP A 34 37.79 24.49 -2.45
C ASP A 34 38.12 25.96 -2.14
N VAL A 35 39.42 26.28 -2.08
CA VAL A 35 39.96 27.64 -2.03
C VAL A 35 40.55 27.95 -3.41
N VAL A 36 39.95 28.88 -4.15
CA VAL A 36 40.49 29.38 -5.42
C VAL A 36 41.46 30.52 -5.13
N ILE A 37 42.74 30.29 -5.38
CA ILE A 37 43.81 31.30 -5.28
C ILE A 37 44.06 31.86 -6.67
N ASN A 38 43.97 33.17 -6.84
CA ASN A 38 44.26 33.80 -8.14
C ASN A 38 45.77 33.84 -8.44
N ALA A 39 46.14 34.15 -9.69
CA ALA A 39 47.53 34.11 -10.18
C ALA A 39 48.50 35.13 -9.51
N SER A 40 48.04 35.89 -8.51
CA SER A 40 48.86 36.75 -7.64
C SER A 40 48.99 36.25 -6.19
N GLY A 41 48.45 35.07 -5.86
CA GLY A 41 48.61 34.44 -4.55
C GLY A 41 47.68 34.96 -3.44
N GLN A 42 46.58 35.63 -3.78
CA GLN A 42 45.58 36.09 -2.81
C GLN A 42 44.31 35.25 -2.87
N VAL A 43 43.75 34.92 -1.70
CA VAL A 43 42.45 34.25 -1.53
C VAL A 43 41.36 35.31 -1.64
N VAL A 44 40.43 35.14 -2.58
CA VAL A 44 39.26 36.01 -2.74
C VAL A 44 38.05 35.25 -2.20
N VAL A 45 37.36 35.84 -1.22
CA VAL A 45 36.07 35.35 -0.71
C VAL A 45 35.00 36.20 -1.41
N GLU A 46 34.12 35.57 -2.19
CA GLU A 46 33.00 36.25 -2.83
C GLU A 46 31.87 36.46 -1.81
N GLU A 47 31.58 37.72 -1.47
CA GLU A 47 30.36 38.13 -0.79
C GLU A 47 29.32 38.53 -1.87
N GLU A 48 28.22 37.78 -1.99
CA GLU A 48 27.09 38.19 -2.83
C GLU A 48 26.19 39.17 -2.07
N GLU A 49 26.25 40.45 -2.47
CA GLU A 49 25.30 41.50 -2.07
C GLU A 49 24.00 41.43 -2.89
N HIS A 50 22.87 41.46 -2.17
CA HIS A 50 21.54 41.72 -2.71
C HIS A 50 21.44 43.11 -3.36
N GLN A 51 20.95 43.18 -4.61
CA GLN A 51 20.47 44.42 -5.22
C GLN A 51 18.99 44.34 -5.59
N ASP A 52 18.21 45.22 -4.97
CA ASP A 52 16.89 45.69 -5.40
C ASP A 52 16.93 46.35 -6.78
N ARG A 53 15.96 46.05 -7.66
CA ARG A 53 15.49 46.99 -8.69
C ARG A 53 13.99 46.84 -9.00
N ASN A 54 13.26 47.90 -8.68
CA ASN A 54 12.03 48.33 -9.35
C ASN A 54 12.26 48.61 -10.84
N HIS A 55 11.31 48.26 -11.72
CA HIS A 55 10.79 49.15 -12.79
C HIS A 55 9.50 48.60 -13.43
N GLN A 56 8.51 49.49 -13.54
CA GLN A 56 7.26 49.36 -14.33
C GLN A 56 7.54 49.56 -15.83
N GLN A 57 6.77 48.91 -16.71
CA GLN A 57 5.87 49.57 -17.70
C GLN A 57 5.26 48.61 -18.74
N GLN A 58 3.92 48.56 -18.71
CA GLN A 58 2.93 48.68 -19.81
C GLN A 58 3.04 47.90 -21.13
N GLN A 59 1.94 47.16 -21.43
CA GLN A 59 1.05 47.18 -22.63
C GLN A 59 0.61 45.74 -23.04
N PRO A 60 -0.43 45.54 -23.88
CA PRO A 60 -1.77 46.16 -23.92
C PRO A 60 -2.89 45.08 -23.98
N HIS A 61 -4.15 45.55 -23.92
CA HIS A 61 -5.37 44.77 -24.14
C HIS A 61 -5.33 43.89 -25.40
N SER A 62 -5.69 42.62 -25.24
CA SER A 62 -6.29 41.80 -26.30
C SER A 62 -7.53 41.13 -25.75
N ASP A 63 -8.68 41.51 -26.31
CA ASP A 63 -9.93 40.79 -26.22
C ASP A 63 -9.69 39.33 -26.62
N LYS A 64 -9.97 38.41 -25.70
CA LYS A 64 -10.09 36.98 -25.98
C LYS A 64 -11.37 36.49 -25.34
N ASP A 65 -12.04 35.68 -26.13
CA ASP A 65 -13.38 35.17 -25.94
C ASP A 65 -13.51 34.46 -24.59
N GLU A 66 -14.53 34.88 -23.84
CA GLU A 66 -15.06 34.20 -22.66
C GLU A 66 -15.70 32.90 -23.13
N ASP A 67 -14.94 31.81 -23.07
CA ASP A 67 -15.40 30.41 -23.00
C ASP A 67 -14.25 29.62 -22.36
N ASP A 68 -13.77 30.09 -21.20
CA ASP A 68 -13.08 29.23 -20.24
C ASP A 68 -14.20 28.48 -19.51
N ASP A 69 -14.60 27.35 -20.08
CA ASP A 69 -15.17 26.25 -19.31
C ASP A 69 -14.06 25.84 -18.32
N ASP A 70 -14.06 26.53 -17.17
CA ASP A 70 -13.43 26.09 -15.94
C ASP A 70 -14.05 24.73 -15.56
N ASP A 71 -13.59 23.67 -16.23
CA ASP A 71 -13.66 22.28 -15.79
C ASP A 71 -12.74 22.07 -14.56
N ASP A 72 -12.72 23.04 -13.64
CA ASP A 72 -12.41 22.88 -12.22
C ASP A 72 -13.63 22.21 -11.53
N GLU A 73 -14.21 21.21 -12.19
CA GLU A 73 -15.30 20.36 -11.72
C GLU A 73 -14.81 19.48 -10.55
N HIS A 74 -14.88 20.06 -9.36
CA HIS A 74 -15.46 19.42 -8.17
C HIS A 74 -14.94 18.03 -7.77
N ALA A 75 -13.62 17.80 -7.80
CA ALA A 75 -13.03 16.61 -7.19
C ALA A 75 -12.62 16.79 -5.70
N TYR A 76 -12.90 17.93 -5.06
CA TYR A 76 -12.71 18.09 -3.62
C TYR A 76 -13.71 19.12 -3.09
N TYR A 77 -14.73 18.69 -2.35
CA TYR A 77 -15.26 19.29 -1.11
C TYR A 77 -16.47 18.48 -0.63
N GLU A 78 -16.21 17.48 0.21
CA GLU A 78 -16.93 17.28 1.48
C GLU A 78 -15.89 16.77 2.49
N PHE A 79 -14.97 17.67 2.85
CA PHE A 79 -14.17 17.71 4.08
C PHE A 79 -13.90 19.20 4.31
N THR A 80 -14.81 19.86 5.02
CA THR A 80 -14.85 21.33 5.13
C THR A 80 -14.36 21.83 6.49
N ASP A 81 -13.77 20.96 7.32
CA ASP A 81 -13.25 21.32 8.63
C ASP A 81 -11.78 20.91 8.84
N ILE A 82 -11.12 21.69 9.68
CA ILE A 82 -9.67 21.82 9.84
C ILE A 82 -9.01 20.60 10.53
N ASP A 83 -9.84 19.70 11.04
CA ASP A 83 -9.49 18.44 11.72
C ASP A 83 -9.47 17.21 10.79
N ASP A 84 -9.53 17.36 9.46
CA ASP A 84 -9.48 16.22 8.52
C ASP A 84 -8.04 15.79 8.09
N TYR A 85 -7.06 16.09 8.94
CA TYR A 85 -5.72 15.47 9.16
C TYR A 85 -5.14 14.47 8.12
N PRO A 86 -3.83 14.59 7.79
CA PRO A 86 -2.79 14.21 8.76
C PRO A 86 -1.60 15.16 8.95
N TYR A 87 -1.52 16.30 8.28
CA TYR A 87 -0.52 17.33 8.61
C TYR A 87 -1.22 18.59 9.10
N TYR A 88 -1.22 18.82 10.42
CA TYR A 88 -1.64 20.10 10.97
C TYR A 88 -0.51 20.71 11.82
N PRO A 89 0.25 21.68 11.29
CA PRO A 89 1.31 22.41 12.00
C PRO A 89 0.75 23.33 13.10
N GLU A 90 1.50 23.52 14.19
CA GLU A 90 1.02 24.21 15.41
C GLU A 90 0.72 25.70 15.28
N GLU A 91 1.12 26.34 14.17
CA GLU A 91 0.92 27.77 13.92
C GLU A 91 -0.52 28.19 13.56
N PHE A 92 -1.46 27.23 13.53
CA PHE A 92 -2.89 27.45 13.28
C PHE A 92 -3.81 27.17 14.49
N LYS A 93 -3.26 26.97 15.70
CA LYS A 93 -4.03 26.71 16.95
C LYS A 93 -4.94 27.86 17.42
N ASP A 94 -4.74 29.08 16.93
CA ASP A 94 -5.41 30.28 17.47
C ASP A 94 -6.58 30.79 16.62
N HIS A 95 -7.00 30.05 15.58
CA HIS A 95 -8.20 30.39 14.80
C HIS A 95 -9.39 29.51 15.18
N ASP A 96 -10.27 30.11 15.99
CA ASP A 96 -11.57 29.63 16.45
C ASP A 96 -12.51 29.34 15.26
N TYR A 97 -12.61 28.08 14.86
CA TYR A 97 -13.63 27.57 13.94
C TYR A 97 -14.27 26.31 14.55
N GLY A 98 -15.59 26.26 14.53
CA GLY A 98 -16.40 25.41 15.41
C GLY A 98 -16.38 23.92 15.08
N ASP A 99 -16.20 23.14 16.15
CA ASP A 99 -16.43 21.71 16.33
C ASP A 99 -17.51 21.10 15.39
N GLU A 100 -17.21 20.04 14.61
CA GLU A 100 -18.04 18.80 14.67
C GLU A 100 -17.61 17.51 13.93
N TRP A 101 -16.54 17.39 13.14
CA TRP A 101 -16.38 16.20 12.28
C TRP A 101 -15.10 15.38 12.49
N GLY A 102 -15.25 14.07 12.69
CA GLY A 102 -14.17 13.10 12.88
C GLY A 102 -14.30 12.31 14.19
N MET A 103 -13.49 12.65 15.19
CA MET A 103 -13.36 11.85 16.42
C MET A 103 -14.54 11.99 17.39
N LEU A 104 -15.15 13.19 17.47
CA LEU A 104 -16.32 13.42 18.32
C LEU A 104 -17.55 12.69 17.77
N ALA A 105 -17.73 12.66 16.44
CA ALA A 105 -18.78 11.89 15.78
C ALA A 105 -18.64 10.38 16.02
N VAL A 106 -17.44 9.83 15.87
CA VAL A 106 -17.15 8.42 16.19
C VAL A 106 -17.42 8.14 17.67
N THR A 107 -16.92 8.99 18.58
CA THR A 107 -17.12 8.84 20.03
C THR A 107 -18.59 8.94 20.42
N ASN A 108 -19.34 9.88 19.85
CA ASN A 108 -20.78 10.04 20.08
C ASN A 108 -21.57 8.87 19.52
N LYS A 109 -21.17 8.32 18.37
CA LYS A 109 -21.77 7.13 17.77
C LYS A 109 -21.49 5.89 18.61
N MET A 110 -20.25 5.69 19.08
CA MET A 110 -19.91 4.65 20.05
C MET A 110 -20.77 4.76 21.32
N LYS A 111 -20.90 5.98 21.89
CA LYS A 111 -21.79 6.23 23.05
C LYS A 111 -23.26 5.89 22.75
N LYS A 112 -23.80 6.29 21.59
CA LYS A 112 -25.18 5.96 21.17
C LYS A 112 -25.39 4.45 21.05
N MET A 113 -24.38 3.71 20.62
CA MET A 113 -24.39 2.25 20.52
C MET A 113 -24.07 1.56 21.87
N ASN A 114 -23.93 2.32 22.96
CA ASN A 114 -23.49 1.82 24.26
C ASN A 114 -22.13 1.11 24.23
N VAL A 115 -21.29 1.51 23.28
CA VAL A 115 -19.92 1.05 23.10
C VAL A 115 -19.01 1.93 23.94
N VAL A 116 -18.49 1.39 25.03
CA VAL A 116 -17.52 2.07 25.88
C VAL A 116 -16.12 1.78 25.33
N PRO A 117 -15.33 2.80 24.96
CA PRO A 117 -13.94 2.58 24.60
C PRO A 117 -13.19 2.08 25.83
N GLY A 118 -12.86 0.80 25.85
CA GLY A 118 -11.98 0.24 26.86
C GLY A 118 -10.54 0.62 26.53
N HIS A 119 -9.79 1.13 27.50
CA HIS A 119 -8.34 0.98 27.44
C HIS A 119 -8.06 -0.52 27.42
N PHE A 120 -7.56 -1.01 26.29
CA PHE A 120 -7.32 -2.43 26.11
C PHE A 120 -5.86 -2.64 25.72
N ILE A 121 -5.17 -3.39 26.57
CA ILE A 121 -3.81 -3.85 26.37
C ILE A 121 -3.91 -5.37 26.31
N LEU A 122 -3.37 -5.99 25.27
CA LEU A 122 -3.33 -7.44 25.20
C LEU A 122 -2.49 -7.97 26.36
N ASP A 123 -3.01 -8.99 27.03
CA ASP A 123 -2.23 -9.75 28.02
C ASP A 123 -1.29 -10.76 27.34
N ASP A 124 -1.54 -11.11 26.08
CA ASP A 124 -0.72 -12.07 25.34
C ASP A 124 -0.60 -11.70 23.85
N PHE A 125 0.64 -11.61 23.37
CA PHE A 125 0.95 -11.46 21.95
C PHE A 125 2.32 -12.09 21.63
N VAL A 126 2.35 -13.42 21.48
CA VAL A 126 3.60 -14.18 21.27
C VAL A 126 4.10 -14.13 19.83
N VAL A 127 5.25 -13.51 19.57
CA VAL A 127 5.92 -13.48 18.27
C VAL A 127 7.26 -14.20 18.36
N GLY A 128 7.48 -15.21 17.49
CA GLY A 128 8.72 -15.98 17.53
C GLY A 128 8.98 -16.57 18.92
N GLY A 129 7.93 -16.81 19.71
CA GLY A 129 8.01 -17.27 21.09
C GLY A 129 8.33 -16.20 22.15
N VAL A 130 8.52 -14.94 21.77
CA VAL A 130 8.60 -13.81 22.70
C VAL A 130 7.21 -13.23 22.90
N ASN A 131 6.77 -13.07 24.15
CA ASN A 131 5.51 -12.41 24.41
C ASN A 131 5.69 -10.89 24.42
N LEU A 132 5.35 -10.21 23.32
CA LEU A 132 5.51 -8.75 23.20
C LEU A 132 4.56 -7.98 24.13
N ALA A 133 3.46 -8.61 24.58
CA ALA A 133 2.59 -8.00 25.58
C ALA A 133 3.26 -7.89 26.95
N LYS A 134 4.02 -8.93 27.35
CA LYS A 134 4.62 -9.07 28.69
C LYS A 134 6.13 -8.82 28.76
N TYR A 135 6.81 -8.65 27.61
CA TYR A 135 8.27 -8.53 27.52
C TYR A 135 9.03 -9.77 28.03
N GLU A 136 8.50 -10.97 27.83
CA GLU A 136 9.11 -12.24 28.27
C GLU A 136 9.87 -12.92 27.11
N MET A 137 11.11 -13.41 27.36
CA MET A 137 11.97 -14.06 26.35
C MET A 137 12.22 -15.53 26.67
N ASP A 138 11.84 -16.44 25.76
CA ASP A 138 12.16 -17.88 25.86
C ASP A 138 12.62 -18.51 24.52
N HIS A 139 12.94 -17.71 23.49
CA HIS A 139 13.02 -18.20 22.11
C HIS A 139 14.06 -17.51 21.20
N PRO A 140 14.42 -18.11 20.05
CA PRO A 140 15.38 -17.54 19.09
C PRO A 140 14.95 -16.14 18.59
N PRO A 141 15.92 -15.31 18.15
CA PRO A 141 15.63 -13.97 17.68
C PRO A 141 14.71 -13.97 16.45
N PHE A 142 13.79 -13.02 16.40
CA PHE A 142 13.00 -12.76 15.19
C PHE A 142 13.92 -12.30 14.06
N ARG A 143 13.75 -12.81 12.85
CA ARG A 143 14.55 -12.34 11.70
C ARG A 143 13.82 -11.19 11.04
N LEU A 144 14.40 -9.99 11.03
CA LEU A 144 13.84 -8.77 10.47
C LEU A 144 14.61 -8.35 9.22
N TYR A 145 13.92 -8.05 8.13
CA TYR A 145 14.54 -7.44 6.97
C TYR A 145 15.12 -6.07 7.33
N ASN A 146 16.39 -5.86 6.99
CA ASN A 146 17.11 -4.60 7.22
C ASN A 146 16.35 -3.38 6.70
N ASP A 147 15.59 -3.53 5.60
CA ASP A 147 14.80 -2.46 5.02
C ASP A 147 13.56 -2.08 5.83
N PHE A 148 13.11 -2.95 6.74
CA PHE A 148 12.02 -2.66 7.67
C PHE A 148 12.52 -2.06 8.98
N ASP A 149 13.79 -2.22 9.33
CA ASP A 149 14.34 -1.79 10.62
C ASP A 149 14.26 -0.27 10.86
N ILE A 150 13.51 0.16 11.87
CA ILE A 150 13.42 1.57 12.29
C ILE A 150 14.02 1.82 13.68
N GLN A 151 14.84 0.89 14.20
CA GLN A 151 15.37 0.98 15.55
C GLN A 151 16.07 2.30 15.85
N SER A 152 16.90 2.83 14.94
CA SER A 152 17.60 4.10 15.16
C SER A 152 16.63 5.25 15.42
N TYR A 153 15.50 5.31 14.70
CA TYR A 153 14.47 6.33 14.91
C TYR A 153 13.72 6.17 16.23
N ILE A 154 13.69 4.95 16.78
CA ILE A 154 13.00 4.63 18.04
C ILE A 154 13.93 4.77 19.25
N MET A 155 15.22 4.51 19.11
CA MET A 155 16.16 4.49 20.24
C MET A 155 16.91 5.82 20.40
N ASP A 156 17.16 6.56 19.32
CA ASP A 156 17.94 7.81 19.36
C ASP A 156 17.14 9.00 19.94
N ALA A 157 15.85 8.85 20.21
CA ALA A 157 15.10 9.82 21.01
C ALA A 157 15.37 9.56 22.52
N ASP A 158 16.57 9.99 22.92
CA ASP A 158 17.25 9.78 24.20
C ASP A 158 16.68 10.64 25.35
N ASP A 159 15.39 11.01 25.28
CA ASP A 159 14.74 11.98 26.19
C ASP A 159 13.62 11.37 27.06
N GLY A 160 13.42 10.04 26.99
CA GLY A 160 12.32 9.36 27.65
C GLY A 160 10.96 9.48 26.93
N LEU A 161 10.86 10.22 25.82
CA LEU A 161 9.67 10.26 24.96
C LEU A 161 9.54 9.06 24.02
N THR A 162 10.58 8.24 23.82
CA THR A 162 10.52 6.98 23.06
C THR A 162 9.66 5.90 23.72
N SER A 163 9.29 6.10 24.98
CA SER A 163 8.21 5.37 25.63
C SER A 163 6.81 5.75 25.15
N ARG A 164 6.68 6.78 24.30
CA ARG A 164 5.42 7.45 23.95
C ARG A 164 5.22 7.69 22.46
N LEU A 165 6.05 7.13 21.58
CA LEU A 165 5.81 7.25 20.15
C LEU A 165 4.42 6.70 19.83
N ARG A 166 3.54 7.59 19.38
CA ARG A 166 2.16 7.26 19.03
C ARG A 166 2.09 6.61 17.66
N TRP A 167 0.96 6.00 17.36
CA TRP A 167 0.71 5.39 16.05
C TRP A 167 1.10 6.31 14.88
N LYS A 168 0.63 7.56 14.92
CA LYS A 168 0.90 8.57 13.88
C LYS A 168 2.38 8.87 13.69
N GLU A 169 3.17 8.87 14.76
CA GLU A 169 4.60 9.16 14.72
C GLU A 169 5.36 8.00 14.07
N LEU A 170 5.01 6.76 14.40
CA LEU A 170 5.56 5.57 13.74
C LEU A 170 5.24 5.52 12.24
N ILE A 171 3.99 5.85 11.87
CA ILE A 171 3.61 5.99 10.45
C ILE A 171 4.41 7.10 9.78
N SER A 172 4.62 8.25 10.43
CA SER A 172 5.42 9.34 9.88
C SER A 172 6.87 8.90 9.62
N ILE A 173 7.48 8.15 10.55
CA ILE A 173 8.81 7.57 10.37
C ILE A 173 8.80 6.65 9.15
N ARG A 174 7.88 5.67 9.10
CA ARG A 174 7.78 4.71 7.99
C ARG A 174 7.56 5.40 6.64
N ASN A 175 6.72 6.43 6.58
CA ASN A 175 6.42 7.19 5.37
C ASN A 175 7.64 7.93 4.81
N LYS A 176 8.59 8.30 5.67
CA LYS A 176 9.80 9.06 5.29
C LYS A 176 11.01 8.17 4.97
N LEU A 177 10.91 6.86 5.17
CA LEU A 177 12.04 5.95 4.93
C LEU A 177 12.40 5.92 3.44
N GLN A 178 13.65 6.28 3.15
CA GLN A 178 14.19 6.31 1.80
C GLN A 178 14.93 5.02 1.47
N ARG A 179 14.18 3.93 1.34
CA ARG A 179 14.73 2.58 1.09
C ARG A 179 14.10 2.03 -0.18
N PRO A 180 14.83 1.95 -1.31
CA PRO A 180 14.25 1.60 -2.61
C PRO A 180 13.45 0.30 -2.65
N SER A 181 13.83 -0.69 -1.84
CA SER A 181 13.08 -1.95 -1.71
C SER A 181 11.69 -1.77 -1.09
N LEU A 182 11.44 -0.72 -0.31
CA LEU A 182 10.13 -0.45 0.29
C LEU A 182 9.08 -0.05 -0.76
N SER A 183 9.47 0.61 -1.86
CA SER A 183 8.53 0.93 -2.94
C SER A 183 7.98 -0.33 -3.61
N TRP A 184 8.73 -1.43 -3.60
CA TRP A 184 8.30 -2.70 -4.18
C TRP A 184 7.01 -3.22 -3.55
N TYR A 185 6.85 -3.04 -2.25
CA TYR A 185 5.70 -3.56 -1.51
C TYR A 185 4.41 -2.82 -1.82
N VAL A 186 4.50 -1.54 -2.21
CA VAL A 186 3.35 -0.69 -2.60
C VAL A 186 3.19 -0.57 -4.11
N ASP A 187 4.09 -1.16 -4.89
CA ASP A 187 4.03 -1.22 -6.36
C ASP A 187 3.07 -2.33 -6.82
N LYS A 188 1.87 -1.92 -7.23
CA LYS A 188 0.82 -2.85 -7.65
C LYS A 188 1.26 -3.76 -8.80
N VAL A 189 2.02 -3.26 -9.79
CA VAL A 189 2.50 -4.08 -10.92
C VAL A 189 3.53 -5.09 -10.43
N ALA A 190 4.53 -4.64 -9.67
CA ALA A 190 5.57 -5.53 -9.14
C ALA A 190 4.99 -6.64 -8.28
N ARG A 191 4.06 -6.30 -7.37
CA ARG A 191 3.44 -7.24 -6.44
C ARG A 191 2.55 -8.25 -7.14
N LYS A 192 1.68 -7.83 -8.06
CA LYS A 192 0.81 -8.76 -8.80
C LYS A 192 1.62 -9.73 -9.66
N ARG A 193 2.70 -9.25 -10.29
CA ARG A 193 3.64 -10.12 -11.02
C ARG A 193 4.34 -11.12 -10.10
N TRP A 194 4.81 -10.68 -8.94
CA TRP A 194 5.47 -11.55 -7.97
C TRP A 194 4.51 -12.59 -7.39
N ILE A 195 3.31 -12.20 -6.94
CA ILE A 195 2.29 -13.13 -6.42
C ILE A 195 1.96 -14.20 -7.48
N ALA A 196 1.81 -13.80 -8.75
CA ALA A 196 1.56 -14.74 -9.85
C ALA A 196 2.68 -15.78 -10.01
N GLN A 197 3.94 -15.38 -9.78
CA GLN A 197 5.10 -16.26 -9.85
C GLN A 197 5.19 -17.20 -8.65
N GLN A 198 4.86 -16.72 -7.45
CA GLN A 198 4.92 -17.53 -6.23
C GLN A 198 3.90 -18.67 -6.21
N LYS A 199 2.73 -18.49 -6.84
CA LYS A 199 1.61 -19.49 -6.91
C LYS A 199 1.05 -19.97 -5.57
N GLN A 200 1.61 -19.52 -4.44
CA GLN A 200 1.18 -19.91 -3.10
C GLN A 200 0.14 -18.95 -2.51
N TYR A 201 0.07 -17.71 -3.02
CA TYR A 201 -0.88 -16.71 -2.55
C TYR A 201 -1.98 -16.49 -3.58
N PRO A 202 -3.25 -16.48 -3.17
CA PRO A 202 -4.35 -16.24 -4.08
C PRO A 202 -4.40 -14.76 -4.48
N GLN A 203 -4.76 -14.47 -5.72
CA GLN A 203 -5.00 -13.12 -6.20
C GLN A 203 -6.11 -13.12 -7.25
N PRO A 204 -6.70 -11.96 -7.59
CA PRO A 204 -7.63 -11.87 -8.70
C PRO A 204 -6.94 -12.30 -10.00
N ARG A 205 -7.73 -12.82 -10.96
CA ARG A 205 -7.17 -13.08 -12.29
C ARG A 205 -6.71 -11.76 -12.90
N LEU A 206 -5.51 -11.76 -13.46
CA LEU A 206 -4.91 -10.59 -14.12
C LEU A 206 -5.28 -10.60 -15.60
N TYR A 207 -5.86 -9.50 -16.09
CA TYR A 207 -6.12 -9.29 -17.52
C TYR A 207 -4.99 -8.51 -18.16
N PHE A 208 -4.48 -7.48 -17.48
CA PHE A 208 -3.43 -6.62 -17.97
C PHE A 208 -2.61 -6.05 -16.82
N VAL A 209 -1.28 -6.17 -16.88
CA VAL A 209 -0.38 -5.68 -15.80
C VAL A 209 0.93 -5.22 -16.42
N GLN A 210 1.08 -3.91 -16.62
CA GLN A 210 2.23 -3.32 -17.30
C GLN A 210 2.64 -1.97 -16.69
N TYR A 211 3.92 -1.65 -16.74
CA TYR A 211 4.39 -0.29 -16.50
C TYR A 211 4.11 0.61 -17.71
N LYS A 212 4.09 1.93 -17.48
CA LYS A 212 3.82 2.95 -18.50
C LYS A 212 4.70 2.86 -19.75
N ASP A 213 5.99 2.64 -19.58
CA ASP A 213 6.99 2.47 -20.66
C ASP A 213 7.04 1.05 -21.25
N GLU A 214 6.29 0.10 -20.67
CA GLU A 214 6.00 -1.19 -21.30
C GLU A 214 4.71 -1.11 -22.14
N LEU A 215 3.83 -0.16 -21.83
CA LEU A 215 2.57 0.09 -22.52
C LEU A 215 2.80 0.80 -23.87
N THR A 216 3.65 1.83 -23.87
CA THR A 216 4.00 2.59 -25.09
C THR A 216 5.48 2.98 -25.11
N GLU A 217 6.04 3.15 -26.31
CA GLU A 217 7.42 3.65 -26.48
C GLU A 217 7.52 5.17 -26.27
N THR A 218 6.42 5.91 -26.47
CA THR A 218 6.42 7.38 -26.50
C THR A 218 6.15 8.02 -25.15
N GLY A 219 5.41 7.33 -24.26
CA GLY A 219 4.92 7.88 -22.99
C GLY A 219 3.90 9.02 -23.14
N LYS A 220 3.36 9.23 -24.35
CA LYS A 220 2.34 10.26 -24.62
C LYS A 220 0.97 9.75 -24.18
N LYS A 221 0.15 10.66 -23.62
CA LYS A 221 -1.20 10.34 -23.13
C LYS A 221 -2.06 9.67 -24.21
N GLU A 222 -2.01 10.14 -25.46
CA GLU A 222 -2.85 9.62 -26.55
C GLU A 222 -2.47 8.19 -26.96
N ASP A 223 -1.17 7.89 -26.95
CA ASP A 223 -0.68 6.55 -27.24
C ASP A 223 -1.03 5.60 -26.07
N GLU A 224 -0.90 6.08 -24.82
CA GLU A 224 -1.28 5.33 -23.62
C GLU A 224 -2.79 5.05 -23.60
N TRP A 225 -3.62 6.05 -23.88
CA TRP A 225 -5.07 5.92 -24.04
C TRP A 225 -5.42 4.83 -25.05
N THR A 226 -4.84 4.91 -26.25
CA THR A 226 -5.07 3.92 -27.32
C THR A 226 -4.70 2.50 -26.85
N ALA A 227 -3.56 2.37 -26.18
CA ALA A 227 -3.08 1.09 -25.68
C ALA A 227 -3.96 0.55 -24.53
N ILE A 228 -4.43 1.40 -23.62
CA ILE A 228 -5.33 1.02 -22.52
C ILE A 228 -6.67 0.57 -23.09
N LEU A 229 -7.28 1.38 -23.96
CA LEU A 229 -8.56 1.10 -24.59
C LEU A 229 -8.55 -0.27 -25.29
N ALA A 230 -7.47 -0.58 -26.01
CA ALA A 230 -7.30 -1.86 -26.69
C ALA A 230 -7.16 -3.08 -25.73
N ASN A 231 -6.83 -2.85 -24.46
CA ASN A 231 -6.64 -3.90 -23.45
C ASN A 231 -7.76 -3.95 -22.39
N LEU A 232 -8.76 -3.04 -22.44
CA LEU A 232 -9.92 -3.11 -21.55
C LEU A 232 -10.76 -4.37 -21.86
N PRO A 233 -11.15 -5.17 -20.85
CA PRO A 233 -12.07 -6.27 -21.04
C PRO A 233 -13.44 -5.78 -21.55
N THR A 234 -14.01 -6.50 -22.52
CA THR A 234 -15.32 -6.17 -23.12
C THR A 234 -16.41 -7.19 -22.82
N GLU A 235 -16.05 -8.35 -22.25
CA GLU A 235 -16.98 -9.48 -22.04
C GLU A 235 -17.26 -9.78 -20.57
N HIS A 236 -16.54 -9.15 -19.65
CA HIS A 236 -16.64 -9.40 -18.22
C HIS A 236 -16.21 -8.19 -17.41
N GLY A 237 -16.80 -8.03 -16.23
CA GLY A 237 -16.43 -6.97 -15.30
C GLY A 237 -14.97 -7.05 -14.84
N PHE A 238 -14.40 -5.89 -14.57
CA PHE A 238 -12.99 -5.72 -14.20
C PHE A 238 -12.80 -4.60 -13.18
N CYS A 239 -11.64 -4.62 -12.52
CA CYS A 239 -11.11 -3.49 -11.78
C CYS A 239 -9.83 -3.00 -12.47
N ALA A 240 -9.74 -1.71 -12.78
CA ALA A 240 -8.54 -1.08 -13.32
C ALA A 240 -7.99 -0.04 -12.35
N LYS A 241 -6.67 -0.02 -12.14
CA LYS A 241 -5.99 0.83 -11.15
C LYS A 241 -4.62 1.30 -11.63
N PRO A 242 -4.25 2.58 -11.43
CA PRO A 242 -2.86 3.02 -11.55
C PRO A 242 -2.02 2.54 -10.36
N THR A 243 -0.73 2.29 -10.59
CA THR A 243 0.18 1.72 -9.57
C THR A 243 0.58 2.67 -8.45
N HIS A 244 0.78 3.95 -8.77
CA HIS A 244 1.45 4.95 -7.94
C HIS A 244 0.47 5.91 -7.25
N MET A 245 -0.83 5.57 -7.27
CA MET A 245 -1.88 6.27 -6.54
C MET A 245 -2.40 5.38 -5.41
N SER A 246 -2.72 6.01 -4.29
CA SER A 246 -3.28 5.34 -3.11
C SER A 246 -4.80 5.45 -3.08
N MET A 247 -5.39 4.71 -2.14
CA MET A 247 -6.84 4.73 -1.86
C MET A 247 -7.68 4.41 -3.11
N THR A 248 -8.84 5.07 -3.24
CA THR A 248 -9.75 4.91 -4.37
C THR A 248 -9.38 5.79 -5.56
N MET A 249 -8.28 6.54 -5.50
CA MET A 249 -7.92 7.49 -6.56
C MET A 249 -7.51 6.75 -7.83
N GLY A 250 -8.24 7.01 -8.91
CA GLY A 250 -7.99 6.39 -10.22
C GLY A 250 -8.46 4.93 -10.34
N ASN A 251 -9.15 4.39 -9.34
CA ASN A 251 -9.71 3.04 -9.42
C ASN A 251 -11.02 3.07 -10.24
N TRP A 252 -11.11 2.19 -11.22
CA TRP A 252 -12.32 1.93 -11.98
C TRP A 252 -12.84 0.54 -11.64
N LEU A 253 -14.08 0.45 -11.15
CA LEU A 253 -14.80 -0.80 -11.00
C LEU A 253 -15.87 -0.85 -12.08
N VAL A 254 -15.74 -1.76 -13.03
CA VAL A 254 -16.59 -1.85 -14.21
C VAL A 254 -17.30 -3.18 -14.23
N ASP A 255 -18.62 -3.15 -14.29
CA ASP A 255 -19.51 -4.28 -14.20
C ASP A 255 -20.15 -4.55 -15.57
N ILE A 256 -19.56 -5.48 -16.33
CA ILE A 256 -20.05 -5.89 -17.65
C ILE A 256 -20.77 -7.23 -17.51
N VAL A 257 -22.10 -7.22 -17.64
CA VAL A 257 -22.93 -8.42 -17.65
C VAL A 257 -22.60 -9.25 -18.91
N PRO A 258 -22.16 -10.52 -18.77
CA PRO A 258 -21.89 -11.37 -19.91
C PRO A 258 -23.16 -11.63 -20.70
N LYS A 259 -23.03 -11.77 -22.03
CA LYS A 259 -24.13 -12.27 -22.85
C LYS A 259 -24.41 -13.72 -22.49
N LEU A 260 -25.68 -14.08 -22.27
CA LEU A 260 -26.06 -15.46 -22.03
C LEU A 260 -25.75 -16.31 -23.28
N ALA A 261 -25.52 -17.62 -23.09
CA ALA A 261 -25.18 -18.54 -24.17
C ALA A 261 -26.27 -18.66 -25.25
N ASN A 262 -27.51 -18.28 -24.93
CA ASN A 262 -28.63 -18.22 -25.87
C ASN A 262 -28.71 -16.88 -26.64
N GLY A 263 -27.79 -15.95 -26.40
CA GLY A 263 -27.76 -14.62 -27.01
C GLY A 263 -28.70 -13.59 -26.38
N GLU A 264 -29.45 -13.97 -25.33
CA GLU A 264 -30.27 -13.03 -24.56
C GLU A 264 -29.38 -12.25 -23.59
N VAL A 265 -29.62 -10.94 -23.48
CA VAL A 265 -28.99 -10.08 -22.47
C VAL A 265 -29.97 -10.02 -21.30
N GLU A 266 -29.52 -10.41 -20.11
CA GLU A 266 -30.41 -10.64 -18.95
C GLU A 266 -31.04 -9.33 -18.39
N GLU A 267 -30.54 -8.14 -18.77
CA GLU A 267 -31.19 -6.85 -18.53
C GLU A 267 -30.85 -5.81 -19.63
N GLU A 268 -31.77 -4.87 -19.90
CA GLU A 268 -31.55 -3.67 -20.73
C GLU A 268 -30.58 -2.65 -20.10
N ASN A 269 -30.09 -2.90 -18.88
CA ASN A 269 -29.18 -2.01 -18.19
C ASN A 269 -27.75 -2.25 -18.71
N GLY A 270 -27.15 -1.25 -19.34
CA GLY A 270 -25.79 -1.30 -19.86
C GLY A 270 -24.74 -1.62 -18.79
N ALA A 271 -23.48 -1.71 -19.21
CA ALA A 271 -22.37 -1.89 -18.27
C ALA A 271 -22.37 -0.75 -17.24
N LYS A 272 -22.27 -1.12 -15.96
CA LYS A 272 -22.29 -0.18 -14.83
C LYS A 272 -20.88 0.08 -14.37
N PHE A 273 -20.60 1.23 -13.79
CA PHE A 273 -19.27 1.48 -13.24
C PHE A 273 -19.29 2.38 -12.02
N THR A 274 -18.15 2.45 -11.34
CA THR A 274 -17.89 3.49 -10.35
C THR A 274 -16.41 3.80 -10.29
N ARG A 275 -16.11 5.09 -10.07
CA ARG A 275 -14.76 5.59 -9.76
C ARG A 275 -14.50 5.65 -8.25
N ARG A 276 -15.53 5.38 -7.45
CA ARG A 276 -15.46 5.35 -5.98
C ARG A 276 -15.69 3.91 -5.54
N ALA A 277 -14.78 3.32 -4.77
CA ALA A 277 -14.82 1.90 -4.40
C ALA A 277 -16.00 1.47 -3.48
N GLN A 278 -17.10 2.23 -3.44
CA GLN A 278 -18.16 2.12 -2.45
C GLN A 278 -19.43 1.49 -3.02
N ARG A 279 -19.91 1.93 -4.20
CA ARG A 279 -21.06 1.34 -4.91
C ARG A 279 -20.95 1.57 -6.41
N LEU A 280 -21.34 0.56 -7.20
CA LEU A 280 -21.56 0.72 -8.63
C LEU A 280 -22.69 1.74 -8.83
N ASN A 281 -22.42 2.80 -9.60
CA ASN A 281 -23.46 3.76 -9.95
C ASN A 281 -24.39 3.08 -10.97
N ASN A 282 -25.71 3.15 -10.72
CA ASN A 282 -26.71 2.61 -11.64
C ASN A 282 -27.15 3.64 -12.69
N ASP A 283 -26.76 4.90 -12.53
CA ASP A 283 -27.33 6.01 -13.29
C ASP A 283 -26.49 6.39 -14.53
N GLU A 284 -25.30 5.82 -14.69
CA GLU A 284 -24.38 6.12 -15.79
C GLU A 284 -24.01 4.84 -16.56
N ASN A 285 -24.07 4.94 -17.90
CA ASN A 285 -23.55 3.89 -18.77
C ASN A 285 -22.03 3.99 -18.82
N PHE A 286 -21.36 2.86 -18.66
CA PHE A 286 -19.91 2.77 -18.81
C PHE A 286 -19.46 3.14 -20.22
N ASP A 287 -18.57 4.13 -20.31
CA ASP A 287 -17.83 4.48 -21.52
C ASP A 287 -16.36 3.99 -21.42
N PRO A 288 -15.94 3.03 -22.27
CA PRO A 288 -14.56 2.56 -22.27
C PRO A 288 -13.55 3.62 -22.70
N GLU A 289 -13.92 4.58 -23.56
CA GLU A 289 -13.02 5.65 -23.99
C GLU A 289 -12.70 6.59 -22.83
N GLU A 290 -13.71 6.94 -22.05
CA GLU A 290 -13.58 7.76 -20.83
C GLU A 290 -12.73 7.05 -19.76
N CYS A 291 -12.97 5.75 -19.55
CA CYS A 291 -12.16 4.94 -18.65
C CYS A 291 -10.69 4.91 -19.06
N ALA A 292 -10.43 4.66 -20.35
CA ALA A 292 -9.07 4.68 -20.89
C ALA A 292 -8.42 6.06 -20.75
N ASP A 293 -9.16 7.15 -20.95
CA ASP A 293 -8.63 8.51 -20.88
C ASP A 293 -8.26 8.88 -19.45
N SER A 294 -9.16 8.62 -18.50
CA SER A 294 -8.92 8.82 -17.08
C SER A 294 -7.71 8.02 -16.57
N LEU A 295 -7.55 6.76 -17.00
CA LEU A 295 -6.40 5.94 -16.65
C LEU A 295 -5.10 6.47 -17.28
N ALA A 296 -5.14 6.93 -18.54
CA ALA A 296 -4.01 7.54 -19.21
C ALA A 296 -3.59 8.86 -18.54
N GLU A 297 -4.54 9.70 -18.14
CA GLU A 297 -4.26 10.88 -17.32
C GLU A 297 -3.60 10.50 -16.00
N GLY A 298 -4.13 9.47 -15.33
CA GLY A 298 -3.56 8.94 -14.10
C GLY A 298 -2.09 8.57 -14.26
N LEU A 299 -1.69 8.02 -15.42
CA LEU A 299 -0.30 7.70 -15.74
C LEU A 299 0.60 8.92 -15.97
N GLN A 300 0.04 10.11 -16.21
CA GLN A 300 0.77 11.36 -16.37
C GLN A 300 0.95 12.12 -15.05
N ARG A 301 0.13 11.82 -14.04
CA ARG A 301 0.16 12.49 -12.74
C ARG A 301 1.28 11.95 -11.86
N GLU A 302 1.85 12.81 -11.03
CA GLU A 302 2.74 12.38 -9.97
C GLU A 302 1.93 11.91 -8.76
N ALA A 303 2.54 11.07 -7.91
CA ALA A 303 1.96 10.74 -6.62
C ALA A 303 1.79 12.01 -5.77
N SER A 304 0.69 12.11 -5.03
CA SER A 304 0.38 13.29 -4.24
C SER A 304 1.48 13.65 -3.24
N GLY A 305 1.64 14.95 -2.94
CA GLY A 305 2.63 15.46 -1.99
C GLY A 305 2.50 14.87 -0.58
N ILE A 306 1.32 14.37 -0.19
CA ILE A 306 1.08 13.74 1.11
C ILE A 306 1.50 12.26 1.17
N GLU A 307 1.80 11.64 0.03
CA GLU A 307 2.12 10.22 -0.06
C GLU A 307 3.47 9.88 0.56
N SER A 308 3.64 8.60 0.91
CA SER A 308 4.92 8.11 1.40
C SER A 308 6.01 8.19 0.34
N TRP A 309 7.27 8.26 0.81
CA TRP A 309 8.42 8.18 -0.07
C TRP A 309 8.38 6.91 -0.94
N ALA A 310 7.96 5.78 -0.36
CA ALA A 310 7.85 4.51 -1.08
C ALA A 310 6.88 4.61 -2.26
N LEU A 311 5.68 5.15 -2.07
CA LEU A 311 4.70 5.27 -3.15
C LEU A 311 5.11 6.30 -4.20
N LYS A 312 5.68 7.44 -3.79
CA LYS A 312 6.27 8.44 -4.71
C LYS A 312 7.39 7.88 -5.59
N ASN A 313 7.99 6.78 -5.18
CA ASN A 313 9.07 6.13 -5.89
C ASN A 313 8.61 4.90 -6.69
N VAL A 314 7.31 4.57 -6.68
CA VAL A 314 6.72 3.56 -7.56
C VAL A 314 6.74 4.06 -8.99
N ARG A 315 7.06 3.14 -9.90
CA ARG A 315 7.03 3.39 -11.33
C ARG A 315 5.57 3.40 -11.81
N PRO A 316 5.12 4.42 -12.59
CA PRO A 316 3.77 4.43 -13.13
C PRO A 316 3.48 3.20 -13.99
N GLY A 317 2.26 2.69 -13.86
CA GLY A 317 1.78 1.47 -14.50
C GLY A 317 0.31 1.25 -14.23
N ILE A 318 -0.26 0.24 -14.87
CA ILE A 318 -1.67 -0.13 -14.79
C ILE A 318 -1.81 -1.60 -14.43
N VAL A 319 -2.78 -1.87 -13.57
CA VAL A 319 -3.31 -3.20 -13.29
C VAL A 319 -4.77 -3.22 -13.71
N ILE A 320 -5.14 -4.19 -14.54
CA ILE A 320 -6.52 -4.57 -14.85
C ILE A 320 -6.71 -6.01 -14.41
N GLU A 321 -7.66 -6.23 -13.50
CA GLU A 321 -7.88 -7.50 -12.82
C GLU A 321 -9.37 -7.85 -12.71
N GLU A 322 -9.64 -9.12 -12.38
CA GLU A 322 -10.99 -9.69 -12.18
C GLU A 322 -11.77 -8.90 -11.12
N LEU A 323 -13.01 -8.51 -11.46
CA LEU A 323 -13.92 -7.88 -10.51
C LEU A 323 -14.54 -8.92 -9.58
N PHE A 324 -14.45 -8.66 -8.28
CA PHE A 324 -15.08 -9.45 -7.23
C PHE A 324 -16.37 -8.78 -6.74
N SER A 325 -17.23 -9.59 -6.14
CA SER A 325 -18.51 -9.18 -5.55
C SER A 325 -18.78 -9.91 -4.25
N ASN A 326 -19.71 -9.37 -3.46
CA ASN A 326 -20.25 -10.08 -2.32
C ASN A 326 -20.95 -11.37 -2.78
N HIS A 327 -20.85 -12.41 -1.96
CA HIS A 327 -21.37 -13.74 -2.24
C HIS A 327 -22.89 -13.88 -2.00
N GLU A 328 -23.46 -13.05 -1.12
CA GLU A 328 -24.90 -13.01 -0.80
C GLU A 328 -25.66 -12.07 -1.74
N ASP A 329 -25.12 -10.88 -1.97
CA ASP A 329 -25.67 -9.89 -2.89
C ASP A 329 -24.60 -9.47 -3.89
N ARG A 330 -24.69 -10.00 -5.10
CA ARG A 330 -23.70 -9.71 -6.13
C ARG A 330 -23.57 -8.24 -6.43
N SER A 331 -24.62 -7.42 -6.26
CA SER A 331 -24.59 -5.99 -6.55
C SER A 331 -23.59 -5.22 -5.67
N LEU A 332 -23.25 -5.77 -4.51
CA LEU A 332 -22.31 -5.20 -3.56
C LEU A 332 -20.85 -5.61 -3.87
N PRO A 333 -19.87 -4.77 -3.51
CA PRO A 333 -18.44 -5.12 -3.52
C PRO A 333 -18.16 -6.31 -2.59
N PRO A 334 -17.03 -7.02 -2.76
CA PRO A 334 -16.68 -8.13 -1.89
C PRO A 334 -16.42 -7.67 -0.46
N HIS A 335 -16.41 -8.62 0.48
CA HIS A 335 -15.99 -8.31 1.84
C HIS A 335 -14.49 -8.04 1.86
N GLU A 336 -14.10 -6.83 2.27
CA GLU A 336 -12.70 -6.45 2.37
C GLU A 336 -12.19 -6.63 3.81
N PHE A 337 -11.04 -7.26 3.94
CA PHE A 337 -10.33 -7.44 5.19
C PHE A 337 -8.94 -6.80 5.10
N CYS A 338 -8.67 -5.84 5.97
CA CYS A 338 -7.35 -5.23 6.15
C CYS A 338 -6.70 -5.86 7.38
N LEU A 339 -5.72 -6.75 7.18
CA LEU A 339 -5.01 -7.42 8.28
C LEU A 339 -3.73 -6.66 8.62
N PHE A 340 -3.61 -6.27 9.88
CA PHE A 340 -2.48 -5.53 10.43
C PHE A 340 -1.56 -6.51 11.16
N VAL A 341 -0.34 -6.58 10.68
CA VAL A 341 0.65 -7.57 11.08
C VAL A 341 1.80 -6.85 11.76
N ILE A 342 2.11 -7.27 12.99
CA ILE A 342 3.19 -6.72 13.81
C ILE A 342 4.20 -7.84 14.03
N TRP A 343 5.45 -7.60 13.65
CA TRP A 343 6.54 -8.57 13.74
C TRP A 343 6.17 -9.92 13.09
N GLY A 344 5.58 -9.88 11.89
CA GLY A 344 5.15 -11.06 11.14
C GLY A 344 3.95 -11.80 11.71
N LYS A 345 3.30 -11.32 12.78
CA LYS A 345 2.12 -11.92 13.38
C LYS A 345 0.90 -11.01 13.29
N VAL A 346 -0.24 -11.55 12.86
CA VAL A 346 -1.47 -10.75 12.79
C VAL A 346 -1.84 -10.32 14.20
N TYR A 347 -2.01 -9.01 14.38
CA TYR A 347 -2.57 -8.45 15.60
C TYR A 347 -4.09 -8.38 15.48
N ILE A 348 -4.57 -7.71 14.44
CA ILE A 348 -5.99 -7.47 14.21
C ILE A 348 -6.29 -7.44 12.72
N GLY A 349 -7.49 -7.85 12.32
CA GLY A 349 -8.03 -7.50 11.01
C GLY A 349 -9.29 -6.66 11.13
N GLN A 350 -9.36 -5.66 10.27
CA GLN A 350 -10.51 -4.80 10.08
C GLN A 350 -11.35 -5.36 8.92
N TRP A 351 -12.60 -5.70 9.18
CA TRP A 351 -13.58 -6.07 8.17
C TRP A 351 -14.36 -4.84 7.73
N ASN A 352 -14.06 -4.34 6.53
CA ASN A 352 -14.80 -3.27 5.90
C ASN A 352 -16.05 -3.83 5.22
N GLN A 353 -17.19 -3.74 5.91
CA GLN A 353 -18.47 -4.05 5.32
C GLN A 353 -18.92 -2.91 4.40
N VAL A 354 -19.47 -3.26 3.24
CA VAL A 354 -20.02 -2.28 2.32
C VAL A 354 -21.39 -1.86 2.80
N GLY A 355 -21.61 -0.55 2.92
CA GLY A 355 -22.85 0.05 3.40
C GLY A 355 -22.64 1.49 3.84
N ASP A 356 -23.70 2.12 4.36
CA ASP A 356 -23.68 3.53 4.77
C ASP A 356 -22.76 3.79 5.99
N ASP A 357 -22.28 2.72 6.63
CA ASP A 357 -21.52 2.77 7.88
C ASP A 357 -20.14 2.10 7.80
N ARG A 358 -19.33 2.44 6.78
CA ARG A 358 -17.91 2.02 6.64
C ARG A 358 -17.02 2.30 7.88
N PHE A 359 -17.47 3.18 8.77
CA PHE A 359 -16.79 3.52 10.02
C PHE A 359 -17.12 2.56 11.18
N LEU A 360 -18.09 1.67 10.99
CA LEU A 360 -18.46 0.58 11.90
C LEU A 360 -17.92 -0.76 11.37
N SER A 361 -16.66 -0.79 10.93
CA SER A 361 -15.99 -2.03 10.55
C SER A 361 -15.98 -3.03 11.71
N GLY A 362 -16.05 -4.31 11.38
CA GLY A 362 -15.74 -5.37 12.35
C GLY A 362 -14.24 -5.36 12.64
N PHE A 363 -13.84 -5.58 13.90
CA PHE A 363 -12.44 -5.69 14.31
C PHE A 363 -12.25 -7.02 15.02
N PHE A 364 -11.36 -7.85 14.50
CA PHE A 364 -11.16 -9.21 15.00
C PHE A 364 -9.68 -9.47 15.25
N TYR A 365 -9.37 -10.03 16.42
CA TYR A 365 -8.01 -10.45 16.74
C TYR A 365 -7.62 -11.68 15.95
N ARG A 366 -6.34 -12.02 16.01
CA ARG A 366 -5.77 -13.19 15.33
C ARG A 366 -6.56 -14.49 15.54
N ASP A 367 -7.11 -14.72 16.72
CA ASP A 367 -7.88 -15.93 17.06
C ASP A 367 -9.35 -15.88 16.60
N GLY A 368 -9.76 -14.80 15.92
CA GLY A 368 -11.12 -14.58 15.43
C GLY A 368 -12.05 -13.94 16.45
N SER A 369 -11.59 -13.69 17.69
CA SER A 369 -12.38 -13.01 18.70
C SER A 369 -12.58 -11.53 18.35
N SER A 370 -13.76 -11.00 18.64
CA SER A 370 -14.07 -9.59 18.40
C SER A 370 -13.27 -8.67 19.32
N ALA A 371 -12.71 -7.61 18.79
CA ALA A 371 -12.08 -6.57 19.60
C ALA A 371 -13.11 -5.79 20.43
N PRO A 372 -12.70 -5.16 21.55
CA PRO A 372 -13.55 -4.23 22.28
C PRO A 372 -14.10 -3.17 21.33
N ALA A 373 -15.37 -2.80 21.52
CA ALA A 373 -16.07 -1.88 20.65
C ALA A 373 -16.33 -2.36 19.21
N CYS A 374 -16.01 -3.61 18.88
CA CYS A 374 -16.48 -4.21 17.64
C CYS A 374 -18.01 -4.28 17.66
N PRO A 375 -18.70 -3.82 16.60
CA PRO A 375 -20.16 -3.93 16.49
C PRO A 375 -20.64 -5.38 16.35
N MET A 376 -19.71 -6.30 16.06
CA MET A 376 -19.96 -7.73 15.91
C MET A 376 -19.31 -8.50 17.05
N SER A 377 -20.05 -9.43 17.67
CA SER A 377 -19.52 -10.29 18.73
C SER A 377 -18.69 -11.47 18.21
N GLU A 378 -18.90 -11.88 16.96
CA GLU A 378 -18.23 -13.03 16.35
C GLU A 378 -18.16 -12.89 14.82
N LEU A 379 -17.21 -13.59 14.21
CA LEU A 379 -17.15 -13.76 12.76
C LEU A 379 -18.19 -14.80 12.31
N PRO A 380 -18.94 -14.55 11.23
CA PRO A 380 -19.70 -15.59 10.56
C PRO A 380 -18.84 -16.82 10.20
N ASP A 381 -19.40 -18.02 10.40
CA ASP A 381 -18.72 -19.32 10.14
C ASP A 381 -18.20 -19.49 8.70
N TRP A 382 -18.78 -18.75 7.74
CA TRP A 382 -18.37 -18.81 6.35
C TRP A 382 -17.07 -18.02 6.07
N ILE A 383 -16.63 -17.16 6.99
CA ILE A 383 -15.38 -16.42 6.84
C ILE A 383 -14.21 -17.35 7.18
N PRO A 384 -13.33 -17.64 6.23
CA PRO A 384 -12.17 -18.51 6.46
C PRO A 384 -11.05 -17.76 7.19
N TRP A 385 -11.28 -17.40 8.45
CA TRP A 385 -10.40 -16.50 9.22
C TRP A 385 -8.97 -17.02 9.38
N ASP A 386 -8.81 -18.30 9.73
CA ASP A 386 -7.48 -18.91 9.86
C ASP A 386 -6.68 -18.87 8.55
N GLU A 387 -7.35 -18.98 7.41
CA GLU A 387 -6.72 -18.90 6.08
C GLU A 387 -6.31 -17.45 5.77
N LEU A 388 -7.15 -16.47 6.07
CA LEU A 388 -6.80 -15.04 5.97
C LEU A 388 -5.56 -14.72 6.82
N VAL A 389 -5.57 -15.16 8.09
CA VAL A 389 -4.43 -14.98 9.01
C VAL A 389 -3.17 -15.64 8.43
N GLY A 390 -3.26 -16.89 7.97
CA GLY A 390 -2.12 -17.61 7.40
C GLY A 390 -1.52 -16.93 6.18
N ILE A 391 -2.36 -16.39 5.28
CA ILE A 391 -1.90 -15.62 4.11
C ILE A 391 -1.20 -14.34 4.55
N ALA A 392 -1.80 -13.57 5.47
CA ALA A 392 -1.25 -12.29 5.92
C ALA A 392 0.07 -12.48 6.68
N GLU A 393 0.17 -13.47 7.57
CA GLU A 393 1.42 -13.79 8.28
C GLU A 393 2.50 -14.29 7.31
N GLY A 394 2.12 -15.11 6.32
CA GLY A 394 3.02 -15.57 5.26
C GLY A 394 3.63 -14.42 4.44
N LEU A 395 2.80 -13.48 4.00
CA LEU A 395 3.25 -12.29 3.26
C LEU A 395 4.05 -11.32 4.11
N SER A 396 3.88 -11.36 5.43
CA SER A 396 4.48 -10.41 6.37
C SER A 396 5.71 -10.96 7.09
N GLN A 397 6.17 -12.16 6.71
CA GLN A 397 7.39 -12.74 7.27
C GLN A 397 8.53 -11.73 7.17
N HIS A 398 9.28 -11.63 8.26
CA HIS A 398 10.45 -10.76 8.40
C HIS A 398 10.18 -9.25 8.32
N LYS A 399 8.96 -8.82 8.64
CA LYS A 399 8.55 -7.41 8.69
C LYS A 399 8.09 -7.05 10.10
N ASP A 400 8.37 -5.85 10.54
CA ASP A 400 8.01 -5.32 11.86
C ASP A 400 6.58 -4.74 11.89
N MET A 401 6.14 -4.11 10.80
CA MET A 401 4.77 -3.67 10.57
C MET A 401 4.43 -3.85 9.09
N PHE A 402 3.28 -4.45 8.83
CA PHE A 402 2.77 -4.66 7.47
C PHE A 402 1.24 -4.72 7.48
N ARG A 403 0.63 -4.34 6.35
CA ARG A 403 -0.82 -4.47 6.13
C ARG A 403 -1.05 -5.30 4.87
N VAL A 404 -2.02 -6.21 4.94
CA VAL A 404 -2.45 -7.01 3.79
C VAL A 404 -3.96 -6.82 3.60
N ASP A 405 -4.34 -6.35 2.42
CA ASP A 405 -5.73 -6.18 2.04
C ASP A 405 -6.19 -7.37 1.21
N MET A 406 -7.25 -8.02 1.66
CA MET A 406 -7.81 -9.20 1.01
C MET A 406 -9.30 -9.03 0.78
N PHE A 407 -9.77 -9.60 -0.33
CA PHE A 407 -11.19 -9.74 -0.59
C PHE A 407 -11.64 -11.18 -0.32
N VAL A 408 -12.81 -11.30 0.31
CA VAL A 408 -13.56 -12.55 0.44
C VAL A 408 -14.87 -12.36 -0.30
N GLY A 409 -15.06 -13.11 -1.37
CA GLY A 409 -16.22 -12.94 -2.24
C GLY A 409 -16.23 -13.92 -3.40
N VAL A 410 -17.06 -13.65 -4.40
CA VAL A 410 -17.12 -14.42 -5.64
C VAL A 410 -16.74 -13.54 -6.81
N PRO A 411 -16.10 -14.08 -7.86
CA PRO A 411 -15.94 -13.34 -9.11
C PRO A 411 -17.30 -12.96 -9.67
N ARG A 412 -17.47 -11.70 -10.06
CA ARG A 412 -18.77 -11.12 -10.42
C ARG A 412 -19.53 -11.95 -11.47
N TYR A 413 -18.81 -12.52 -12.44
CA TYR A 413 -19.38 -13.29 -13.56
C TYR A 413 -18.65 -14.59 -13.94
N SER A 414 -17.87 -15.16 -13.03
CA SER A 414 -17.26 -16.48 -13.32
C SER A 414 -18.34 -17.56 -13.40
N GLN A 415 -18.19 -18.53 -14.30
CA GLN A 415 -19.01 -19.75 -14.30
C GLN A 415 -18.78 -20.60 -13.04
N ASP A 416 -17.64 -20.44 -12.36
CA ASP A 416 -17.32 -21.03 -11.05
C ASP A 416 -17.98 -20.24 -9.89
N SER A 417 -19.18 -19.71 -10.18
CA SER A 417 -19.83 -18.59 -9.50
C SER A 417 -20.24 -18.91 -8.05
N ALA A 418 -20.22 -20.18 -7.66
CA ALA A 418 -20.69 -20.65 -6.36
C ALA A 418 -19.59 -20.71 -5.29
N LYS A 419 -18.31 -20.59 -5.65
CA LYS A 419 -17.23 -20.78 -4.68
C LYS A 419 -16.68 -19.44 -4.17
N LEU A 420 -16.88 -19.21 -2.88
CA LEU A 420 -16.22 -18.15 -2.14
C LEU A 420 -14.69 -18.28 -2.29
N ARG A 421 -14.03 -17.18 -2.63
CA ARG A 421 -12.58 -17.09 -2.84
C ARG A 421 -12.01 -16.00 -1.95
N ILE A 422 -10.85 -16.29 -1.37
CA ILE A 422 -9.94 -15.29 -0.81
C ILE A 422 -9.02 -14.83 -1.92
N VAL A 423 -8.79 -13.53 -2.05
CA VAL A 423 -7.77 -13.00 -2.95
C VAL A 423 -7.03 -11.83 -2.31
N VAL A 424 -5.70 -11.80 -2.48
CA VAL A 424 -4.87 -10.67 -2.06
C VAL A 424 -5.07 -9.52 -3.04
N SER A 425 -5.67 -8.45 -2.53
CA SER A 425 -5.88 -7.21 -3.28
C SER A 425 -4.58 -6.42 -3.30
N GLU A 426 -4.07 -6.05 -2.11
CA GLU A 426 -2.95 -5.12 -1.96
C GLU A 426 -2.10 -5.48 -0.73
N SER A 427 -0.92 -4.87 -0.63
CA SER A 427 -0.05 -4.96 0.53
C SER A 427 0.56 -3.59 0.78
N GLU A 428 0.72 -3.20 2.04
CA GLU A 428 1.29 -1.91 2.39
C GLU A 428 2.32 -2.03 3.52
N ILE A 429 3.41 -1.28 3.40
CA ILE A 429 4.47 -1.17 4.44
C ILE A 429 4.10 -0.21 5.56
N HIS A 430 3.15 0.67 5.29
CA HIS A 430 2.57 1.62 6.22
C HIS A 430 1.07 1.34 6.21
N PRO A 431 0.41 1.26 7.36
CA PRO A 431 -1.04 1.19 7.29
C PRO A 431 -1.59 2.60 7.08
N THR A 432 -2.09 2.86 5.87
CA THR A 432 -2.71 4.14 5.48
C THR A 432 -4.11 4.32 6.06
N THR A 433 -4.66 3.29 6.69
CA THR A 433 -6.02 3.28 7.21
C THR A 433 -6.14 4.13 8.47
N MET A 434 -7.06 5.10 8.45
CA MET A 434 -7.53 5.74 9.67
C MET A 434 -8.26 4.71 10.52
N PHE A 435 -7.64 4.28 11.61
CA PHE A 435 -8.34 3.51 12.63
C PHE A 435 -9.36 4.40 13.30
N CYS A 436 -10.64 4.04 13.18
CA CYS A 436 -11.72 4.71 13.91
C CYS A 436 -11.60 4.49 15.43
N ASN A 437 -10.90 3.43 15.85
CA ASN A 437 -10.64 3.14 17.25
C ASN A 437 -9.19 3.49 17.63
N PRO A 438 -8.95 4.63 18.33
CA PRO A 438 -7.61 5.07 18.68
C PRO A 438 -6.91 4.11 19.67
N PHE A 439 -7.66 3.37 20.50
CA PHE A 439 -7.07 2.43 21.45
C PHE A 439 -6.44 1.24 20.76
N ILE A 440 -7.05 0.75 19.68
CA ILE A 440 -6.49 -0.31 18.83
C ILE A 440 -5.19 0.18 18.20
N ALA A 441 -5.17 1.41 17.66
CA ALA A 441 -4.00 1.99 17.03
C ALA A 441 -2.84 2.23 18.02
N GLU A 442 -3.13 2.72 19.23
CA GLU A 442 -2.10 2.92 20.25
C GLU A 442 -1.54 1.59 20.78
N GLU A 443 -2.36 0.56 20.90
CA GLU A 443 -1.88 -0.78 21.26
C GLU A 443 -1.00 -1.37 20.15
N MET A 444 -1.33 -1.16 18.87
CA MET A 444 -0.46 -1.51 17.75
C MET A 444 0.88 -0.81 17.84
N ALA A 445 0.89 0.50 18.12
CA ALA A 445 2.11 1.28 18.29
C ALA A 445 2.96 0.71 19.43
N ARG A 446 2.35 0.39 20.58
CA ARG A 446 3.02 -0.21 21.73
C ARG A 446 3.67 -1.55 21.38
N LEU A 447 2.94 -2.46 20.72
CA LEU A 447 3.42 -3.78 20.33
C LEU A 447 4.55 -3.70 19.28
N TRP A 448 4.44 -2.77 18.34
CA TRP A 448 5.49 -2.52 17.35
C TRP A 448 6.78 -2.05 18.03
N ILE A 449 6.71 -1.06 18.91
CA ILE A 449 7.86 -0.56 19.69
C ILE A 449 8.41 -1.64 20.64
N ALA A 450 7.54 -2.48 21.22
CA ALA A 450 7.95 -3.52 22.17
C ALA A 450 8.99 -4.47 21.56
N GLY A 451 8.82 -4.90 20.31
CA GLY A 451 9.80 -5.78 19.65
C GLY A 451 11.20 -5.13 19.55
N TYR A 452 11.26 -3.83 19.28
CA TYR A 452 12.53 -3.08 19.24
C TYR A 452 13.17 -2.95 20.62
N LYS A 453 12.36 -2.71 21.66
CA LYS A 453 12.84 -2.57 23.04
C LYS A 453 13.32 -3.88 23.64
N ILE A 454 12.67 -4.99 23.30
CA ILE A 454 13.13 -6.32 23.70
C ILE A 454 14.46 -6.64 23.01
N GLY A 455 14.64 -6.20 21.76
CA GLY A 455 15.90 -6.33 21.03
C GLY A 455 16.25 -7.78 20.67
N ASN A 456 15.31 -8.73 20.80
CA ASN A 456 15.50 -10.12 20.42
C ASN A 456 15.18 -10.34 18.93
N TYR A 457 15.92 -9.67 18.06
CA TYR A 457 15.81 -9.84 16.61
C TYR A 457 17.18 -9.77 15.93
N GLU A 458 17.30 -10.42 14.78
CA GLU A 458 18.46 -10.37 13.89
C GLU A 458 18.10 -9.64 12.59
N LEU A 459 18.99 -8.77 12.12
CA LEU A 459 18.82 -8.13 10.82
C LEU A 459 19.33 -9.06 9.72
N ILE A 460 18.49 -9.24 8.70
CA ILE A 460 18.80 -10.05 7.52
C ILE A 460 18.63 -9.22 6.23
N PRO A 461 19.35 -9.56 5.14
CA PRO A 461 19.10 -8.95 3.85
C PRO A 461 17.67 -9.21 3.37
N ASN A 462 17.07 -8.23 2.71
CA ASN A 462 15.76 -8.37 2.07
C ASN A 462 15.88 -9.13 0.75
N ASP A 463 15.76 -10.45 0.83
CA ASP A 463 15.79 -11.38 -0.30
C ASP A 463 14.43 -11.62 -0.96
N GLU A 464 13.35 -11.07 -0.40
CA GLU A 464 12.02 -11.08 -1.02
C GLU A 464 11.96 -10.17 -2.25
N VAL A 465 12.64 -9.02 -2.18
CA VAL A 465 12.67 -8.02 -3.26
C VAL A 465 13.71 -8.40 -4.32
N PRO A 466 13.31 -8.58 -5.59
CA PRO A 466 14.27 -8.87 -6.65
C PRO A 466 15.34 -7.78 -6.77
N SER A 467 16.61 -8.16 -6.86
CA SER A 467 17.73 -7.20 -6.99
C SER A 467 17.56 -6.26 -8.18
N ASP A 468 16.99 -6.76 -9.28
CA ASP A 468 16.69 -5.97 -10.47
C ASP A 468 15.66 -4.88 -10.20
N TYR A 469 14.72 -5.10 -9.27
CA TYR A 469 13.77 -4.07 -8.88
C TYR A 469 14.46 -2.94 -8.11
N VAL A 470 15.39 -3.25 -7.21
CA VAL A 470 16.12 -2.23 -6.45
C VAL A 470 16.91 -1.29 -7.36
N VAL A 471 17.47 -1.82 -8.46
CA VAL A 471 18.30 -1.04 -9.40
C VAL A 471 17.47 -0.35 -10.47
N LYS A 472 16.50 -1.05 -11.07
CA LYS A 472 15.77 -0.58 -12.27
C LYS A 472 14.34 -0.15 -11.97
N LYS A 473 13.82 -0.43 -10.77
CA LYS A 473 12.41 -0.33 -10.41
C LYS A 473 11.51 -1.14 -11.35
N THR A 474 11.99 -2.30 -11.79
CA THR A 474 11.25 -3.21 -12.66
C THR A 474 11.28 -4.64 -12.17
N THR A 475 10.17 -5.32 -12.38
CA THR A 475 10.06 -6.77 -12.29
C THR A 475 9.85 -7.31 -13.70
N PRO A 476 10.49 -8.43 -14.07
CA PRO A 476 10.30 -9.03 -15.40
C PRO A 476 8.81 -9.14 -15.74
N PRO A 477 8.42 -8.81 -16.98
CA PRO A 477 7.06 -9.06 -17.45
C PRO A 477 6.68 -10.50 -17.14
N LEU A 478 5.41 -10.73 -16.80
CA LEU A 478 4.90 -12.09 -16.81
C LEU A 478 5.11 -12.63 -18.22
N ALA A 479 6.08 -13.54 -18.37
CA ALA A 479 6.48 -14.10 -19.65
C ALA A 479 5.21 -14.46 -20.39
N ALA A 480 4.90 -13.71 -21.47
CA ALA A 480 3.56 -13.49 -22.00
C ALA A 480 2.69 -14.64 -21.57
N LEU A 481 1.94 -14.43 -20.48
CA LEU A 481 1.00 -15.41 -19.96
C LEU A 481 0.02 -15.52 -21.11
N LYS A 482 0.34 -16.38 -22.09
CA LYS A 482 -0.57 -16.89 -23.08
C LYS A 482 -1.49 -17.74 -22.23
N ILE A 483 -2.37 -17.07 -21.51
CA ILE A 483 -3.68 -17.57 -21.17
C ILE A 483 -4.26 -17.79 -22.56
N LYS A 484 -3.91 -18.93 -23.17
CA LYS A 484 -4.76 -19.53 -24.17
C LYS A 484 -6.12 -19.51 -23.50
N GLN A 485 -7.06 -18.85 -24.13
CA GLN A 485 -8.46 -18.88 -23.79
C GLN A 485 -8.93 -20.34 -23.88
N ASP A 486 -8.54 -21.18 -22.92
CA ASP A 486 -9.09 -22.53 -22.73
C ASP A 486 -10.48 -22.44 -22.05
N LEU A 487 -11.16 -21.28 -22.17
CA LEU A 487 -12.53 -21.03 -21.70
C LEU A 487 -13.60 -21.37 -22.74
N VAL A 488 -13.26 -22.11 -23.80
CA VAL A 488 -14.24 -22.72 -24.69
C VAL A 488 -13.87 -24.18 -24.96
N LYS A 489 -14.14 -25.06 -23.99
CA LYS A 489 -14.51 -26.45 -24.26
C LYS A 489 -15.50 -26.96 -23.21
#